data_AF-A0A7W6F057-F1
#
_entry.id   AF-A0A7W6F057-F1
#
_cell.length_a   1.000
_cell.length_b   1.000
_cell.length_c   1.000
_cell.angle_alpha   90.00
_cell.angle_beta   90.00
_cell.angle_gamma   90.00
#
_symmetry.space_group_name_H-M   'P 1'
#
loop_
_entity.id
_entity.type
_entity.pdbx_description
1 polymer ?
#
loop_
_entity_poly.entity_id
_entity_poly.type
_entity_poly.pdbx_seq_one_letter_code
_entity_poly.pdbx_strand_id
1 'polypeptide(L)'
;MRTGRALFLAAVLAGTAGAAHAQMSAARIAAGFSEGVTNVCMPAVAAPGGIAALPDSIRALVSPAPEDARFLAQSRNPTGPIWNLESAKGGVIVSEPGPGQCEVIAYGPPVAATFRSTAQVLTGAAFVEDVAARRGPPFLRYEFSGTGSEAGVKVVLEGSEPGAPGRMFRFSLLSGYVTFAQSSDQ
;
A
#
# COMPACT_ATOMS: atom_id res chain seq x y z
N MET A 1 9.03 -25.04 -71.72
CA MET A 1 10.14 -24.28 -71.11
C MET A 1 9.58 -23.16 -70.25
N ARG A 2 9.71 -23.24 -68.92
CA ARG A 2 9.95 -22.09 -68.04
C ARG A 2 10.27 -22.60 -66.64
N THR A 3 11.54 -22.51 -66.33
CA THR A 3 12.20 -22.59 -65.03
C THR A 3 11.62 -21.54 -64.07
N GLY A 4 11.57 -21.86 -62.77
CA GLY A 4 11.18 -20.91 -61.72
C GLY A 4 11.29 -21.48 -60.32
N ARG A 5 12.50 -21.77 -59.86
CA ARG A 5 12.86 -21.94 -58.44
C ARG A 5 12.71 -20.60 -57.72
N ALA A 6 12.02 -20.57 -56.58
CA ALA A 6 12.44 -19.78 -55.42
C ALA A 6 11.73 -20.31 -54.17
N LEU A 7 12.45 -21.06 -53.33
CA LEU A 7 12.14 -21.19 -51.92
C LEU A 7 12.32 -19.81 -51.28
N PHE A 8 11.29 -19.30 -50.63
CA PHE A 8 11.46 -18.26 -49.61
C PHE A 8 11.03 -18.85 -48.26
N LEU A 9 12.04 -19.21 -47.46
CA LEU A 9 11.89 -19.32 -46.02
C LEU A 9 11.60 -17.92 -45.48
N ALA A 10 10.39 -17.71 -44.95
CA ALA A 10 10.11 -16.59 -44.07
C ALA A 10 9.91 -17.14 -42.66
N ALA A 11 11.03 -17.25 -41.93
CA ALA A 11 11.03 -17.42 -40.49
C ALA A 11 10.60 -16.10 -39.86
N VAL A 12 9.32 -15.97 -39.50
CA VAL A 12 8.84 -14.83 -38.71
C VAL A 12 8.99 -15.19 -37.24
N LEU A 13 10.17 -14.85 -36.73
CA LEU A 13 10.43 -14.28 -35.41
C LEU A 13 9.62 -14.87 -34.24
N ALA A 14 10.24 -15.86 -33.62
CA ALA A 14 10.01 -16.23 -32.23
C ALA A 14 9.99 -14.98 -31.34
N GLY A 15 9.01 -14.94 -30.44
CA GLY A 15 8.76 -13.85 -29.52
C GLY A 15 10.00 -13.45 -28.74
N THR A 16 10.28 -12.15 -28.76
CA THR A 16 11.09 -11.48 -27.74
C THR A 16 10.15 -10.60 -26.90
N ALA A 17 9.24 -11.26 -26.18
CA ALA A 17 8.81 -10.76 -24.88
C ALA A 17 10.00 -10.89 -23.92
N GLY A 18 11.03 -10.08 -24.18
CA GLY A 18 12.37 -10.27 -23.65
C GLY A 18 12.98 -8.92 -23.34
N ALA A 19 12.53 -8.37 -22.21
CA ALA A 19 13.20 -7.41 -21.31
C ALA A 19 12.18 -6.44 -20.70
N ALA A 20 11.07 -6.97 -20.18
CA ALA A 20 10.46 -6.30 -19.05
C ALA A 20 11.45 -6.46 -17.89
N HIS A 21 12.16 -5.40 -17.53
CA HIS A 21 12.43 -5.20 -16.11
C HIS A 21 11.11 -5.54 -15.41
N ALA A 22 11.11 -6.51 -14.51
CA ALA A 22 9.92 -6.89 -13.76
C ALA A 22 9.56 -5.75 -12.80
N GLN A 23 9.18 -4.61 -13.38
CA GLN A 23 8.58 -3.47 -12.73
C GLN A 23 7.34 -4.04 -12.10
N MET A 24 7.33 -4.01 -10.77
CA MET A 24 6.27 -4.58 -9.99
C MET A 24 4.93 -4.05 -10.47
N SER A 25 3.98 -4.94 -10.71
CA SER A 25 2.68 -4.54 -11.25
C SER A 25 1.92 -3.68 -10.24
N ALA A 26 1.17 -2.71 -10.74
CA ALA A 26 0.28 -1.89 -9.92
C ALA A 26 -0.67 -2.75 -9.08
N ALA A 27 -1.14 -3.89 -9.62
CA ALA A 27 -1.97 -4.84 -8.89
C ALA A 27 -1.26 -5.43 -7.65
N ARG A 28 0.03 -5.74 -7.76
CA ARG A 28 0.82 -6.25 -6.62
C ARG A 28 1.02 -5.19 -5.55
N ILE A 29 1.28 -3.95 -5.94
CA ILE A 29 1.41 -2.82 -5.02
C ILE A 29 0.08 -2.57 -4.30
N ALA A 30 -1.04 -2.61 -5.02
CA ALA A 30 -2.37 -2.44 -4.43
C ALA A 30 -2.70 -3.54 -3.40
N ALA A 31 -2.37 -4.80 -3.72
CA ALA A 31 -2.54 -5.91 -2.79
C ALA A 31 -1.64 -5.74 -1.54
N GLY A 32 -0.38 -5.37 -1.74
CA GLY A 32 0.54 -5.07 -0.65
C GLY A 32 0.07 -3.88 0.20
N PHE A 33 -0.48 -2.83 -0.38
CA PHE A 33 -1.06 -1.71 0.37
C PHE A 33 -2.16 -2.20 1.31
N SER A 34 -3.06 -3.04 0.80
CA SER A 34 -4.12 -3.63 1.64
C SER A 34 -3.55 -4.53 2.74
N GLU A 35 -2.58 -5.40 2.43
CA GLU A 35 -1.91 -6.27 3.42
C GLU A 35 -1.18 -5.45 4.49
N GLY A 36 -0.47 -4.40 4.10
CA GLY A 36 0.20 -3.49 5.04
C GLY A 36 -0.80 -2.86 6.00
N VAL A 37 -1.98 -2.45 5.52
CA VAL A 37 -3.00 -1.84 6.38
C VAL A 37 -3.55 -2.89 7.35
N THR A 38 -4.00 -4.03 6.84
CA THR A 38 -4.82 -4.96 7.61
C THR A 38 -4.02 -5.99 8.39
N ASN A 39 -2.91 -6.46 7.84
CA ASN A 39 -2.15 -7.58 8.42
C ASN A 39 -0.92 -7.10 9.19
N VAL A 40 -0.43 -5.88 8.93
CA VAL A 40 0.73 -5.31 9.61
C VAL A 40 0.31 -4.16 10.54
N CYS A 41 -0.26 -3.08 10.01
CA CYS A 41 -0.51 -1.87 10.79
C CYS A 41 -1.61 -2.03 11.85
N MET A 42 -2.72 -2.68 11.52
CA MET A 42 -3.81 -2.92 12.49
C MET A 42 -3.33 -3.65 13.76
N PRO A 43 -2.65 -4.82 13.67
CA PRO A 43 -2.13 -5.46 14.87
C PRO A 43 -0.99 -4.66 15.52
N ALA A 44 -0.18 -3.94 14.74
CA ALA A 44 0.93 -3.14 15.27
C ALA A 44 0.45 -2.00 16.20
N VAL A 45 -0.63 -1.29 15.85
CA VAL A 45 -1.10 -0.16 16.68
C VAL A 45 -1.65 -0.58 18.04
N ALA A 46 -2.09 -1.83 18.17
CA ALA A 46 -2.53 -2.42 19.44
C ALA A 46 -1.36 -3.02 20.26
N ALA A 47 -0.19 -3.19 19.65
CA ALA A 47 0.98 -3.79 20.30
C ALA A 47 1.88 -2.70 20.93
N PRO A 48 2.22 -2.79 22.24
CA PRO A 48 3.06 -1.79 22.91
C PRO A 48 4.45 -1.56 22.27
N GLY A 49 4.99 -2.55 21.56
CA GLY A 49 6.26 -2.46 20.84
C GLY A 49 6.12 -2.37 19.32
N GLY A 50 4.92 -2.06 18.82
CA GLY A 50 4.65 -1.95 17.39
C GLY A 50 4.92 -3.26 16.63
N ILE A 51 5.35 -3.12 15.37
CA ILE A 51 5.66 -4.24 14.47
C ILE A 51 6.72 -5.18 15.07
N ALA A 52 7.72 -4.63 15.78
CA ALA A 52 8.80 -5.43 16.36
C ALA A 52 8.32 -6.42 17.44
N ALA A 53 7.18 -6.13 18.09
CA ALA A 53 6.56 -6.96 19.12
C ALA A 53 5.50 -7.94 18.59
N LEU A 54 5.25 -7.97 17.27
CA LEU A 54 4.29 -8.88 16.67
C LEU A 54 4.82 -10.32 16.56
N PRO A 55 3.92 -11.32 16.39
CA PRO A 55 4.32 -12.70 16.09
C PRO A 55 5.20 -12.80 14.84
N ASP A 56 6.09 -13.79 14.81
CA ASP A 56 7.02 -14.03 13.69
C ASP A 56 6.34 -14.14 12.33
N SER A 57 5.12 -14.70 12.29
CA SER A 57 4.32 -14.81 11.07
C SER A 57 3.97 -13.46 10.45
N ILE A 58 3.78 -12.42 11.26
CA ILE A 58 3.51 -11.06 10.79
C ILE A 58 4.83 -10.31 10.56
N ARG A 59 5.82 -10.49 11.44
CA ARG A 59 7.13 -9.85 11.27
C ARG A 59 7.83 -10.29 9.99
N ALA A 60 7.62 -11.53 9.55
CA ALA A 60 8.13 -12.03 8.28
C ALA A 60 7.54 -11.35 7.03
N LEU A 61 6.46 -10.57 7.17
CA LEU A 61 5.88 -9.78 6.07
C LEU A 61 6.69 -8.51 5.78
N VAL A 62 7.59 -8.12 6.68
CA VAL A 62 8.34 -6.87 6.56
C VAL A 62 9.85 -7.07 6.75
N SER A 63 10.61 -6.14 6.18
CA SER A 63 12.03 -5.97 6.47
C SER A 63 12.35 -4.49 6.72
N PRO A 64 13.47 -4.16 7.39
CA PRO A 64 13.90 -2.77 7.51
C PRO A 64 13.99 -2.09 6.13
N ALA A 65 13.39 -0.91 5.99
CA ALA A 65 13.42 -0.18 4.73
C ALA A 65 14.82 0.39 4.45
N PRO A 66 15.27 0.40 3.18
CA PRO A 66 16.50 1.05 2.77
C PRO A 66 16.40 2.58 2.97
N GLU A 67 17.55 3.25 2.99
CA GLU A 67 17.64 4.67 3.33
C GLU A 67 16.84 5.57 2.36
N ASP A 68 16.81 5.23 1.08
CA ASP A 68 16.08 5.96 0.03
C ASP A 68 14.56 5.89 0.22
N ALA A 69 14.03 4.76 0.69
CA ALA A 69 12.62 4.61 1.03
C ALA A 69 12.18 5.51 2.19
N ARG A 70 13.12 5.94 3.05
CA ARG A 70 12.82 6.85 4.17
C ARG A 70 12.27 8.18 3.67
N PHE A 71 12.68 8.67 2.49
CA PHE A 71 12.22 9.95 1.94
C PHE A 71 10.67 10.07 1.88
N LEU A 72 9.97 8.95 1.60
CA LEU A 72 8.51 8.95 1.50
C LEU A 72 7.80 9.13 2.85
N ALA A 73 8.44 8.69 3.95
CA ALA A 73 7.87 8.71 5.29
C ALA A 73 8.51 9.78 6.20
N GLN A 74 9.68 10.33 5.84
CA GLN A 74 10.53 11.16 6.70
C GLN A 74 9.82 12.38 7.27
N SER A 75 8.92 13.00 6.51
CA SER A 75 8.17 14.19 6.96
C SER A 75 7.27 13.93 8.17
N ARG A 76 6.69 12.72 8.26
CA ARG A 76 5.83 12.30 9.38
C ARG A 76 6.55 11.41 10.38
N ASN A 77 7.61 10.73 9.94
CA ASN A 77 8.40 9.82 10.77
C ASN A 77 9.90 10.10 10.60
N PRO A 78 10.42 11.17 11.21
CA PRO A 78 11.82 11.57 11.03
C PRO A 78 12.80 10.56 11.64
N THR A 79 12.43 9.91 12.75
CA THR A 79 13.36 9.10 13.56
C THR A 79 12.86 7.69 13.86
N GLY A 80 11.59 7.38 13.60
CA GLY A 80 11.01 6.09 13.95
C GLY A 80 11.29 4.97 12.93
N PRO A 81 10.79 3.77 13.24
CA PRO A 81 10.94 2.59 12.39
C PRO A 81 10.22 2.77 11.04
N ILE A 82 10.90 2.33 9.97
CA ILE A 82 10.36 2.29 8.62
C ILE A 82 10.72 0.91 8.04
N TRP A 83 9.72 0.28 7.45
CA TRP A 83 9.75 -1.08 6.99
C TRP A 83 9.32 -1.16 5.52
N ASN A 84 9.94 -2.06 4.77
CA ASN A 84 9.44 -2.49 3.47
C ASN A 84 8.47 -3.64 3.68
N LEU A 85 7.38 -3.66 2.91
CA LEU A 85 6.53 -4.84 2.80
C LEU A 85 7.09 -5.80 1.75
N GLU A 86 7.40 -7.03 2.15
CA GLU A 86 8.09 -8.03 1.33
C GLU A 86 7.27 -8.47 0.11
N SER A 87 5.96 -8.64 0.29
CA SER A 87 5.03 -9.06 -0.77
C SER A 87 4.99 -8.08 -1.95
N ALA A 88 5.33 -6.82 -1.68
CA ALA A 88 5.38 -5.71 -2.60
C ALA A 88 6.80 -5.15 -2.79
N LYS A 89 7.86 -5.94 -2.55
CA LYS A 89 9.24 -5.67 -3.02
C LYS A 89 9.68 -4.18 -3.02
N GLY A 90 9.40 -3.44 -1.93
CA GLY A 90 9.76 -2.02 -1.77
C GLY A 90 8.83 -0.97 -2.41
N GLY A 91 7.73 -1.35 -3.06
CA GLY A 91 6.71 -0.39 -3.53
C GLY A 91 5.62 -0.07 -2.50
N VAL A 92 5.66 -0.72 -1.34
CA VAL A 92 4.84 -0.40 -0.17
C VAL A 92 5.77 -0.26 1.03
N ILE A 93 5.68 0.89 1.68
CA ILE A 93 6.43 1.25 2.87
C ILE A 93 5.46 1.26 4.05
N VAL A 94 5.88 0.71 5.19
CA VAL A 94 5.17 0.79 6.45
C VAL A 94 6.02 1.61 7.42
N SER A 95 5.42 2.60 8.06
CA SER A 95 6.09 3.57 8.93
C SER A 95 5.39 3.58 10.28
N GLU A 96 6.14 3.70 11.36
CA GLU A 96 5.61 3.84 12.73
C GLU A 96 6.00 5.22 13.29
N PRO A 97 5.20 6.28 13.02
CA PRO A 97 5.53 7.65 13.44
C PRO A 97 5.56 7.85 14.96
N GLY A 98 4.86 7.00 15.70
CA GLY A 98 4.77 7.07 17.15
C GLY A 98 3.93 5.95 17.76
N PRO A 99 3.82 5.90 19.09
CA PRO A 99 3.03 4.88 19.78
C PRO A 99 1.57 4.88 19.32
N GLY A 100 1.04 3.70 19.01
CA GLY A 100 -0.34 3.55 18.53
C GLY A 100 -0.59 4.15 17.15
N GLN A 101 0.46 4.44 16.36
CA GLN A 101 0.35 4.97 15.01
C GLN A 101 1.15 4.12 14.02
N CYS A 102 0.51 3.76 12.91
CA CYS A 102 1.15 3.07 11.80
C CYS A 102 0.63 3.66 10.48
N GLU A 103 1.53 3.89 9.53
CA GLU A 103 1.21 4.44 8.22
C GLU A 103 1.72 3.51 7.12
N VAL A 104 0.86 3.19 6.17
CA VAL A 104 1.22 2.48 4.93
C VAL A 104 1.26 3.48 3.79
N ILE A 105 2.36 3.51 3.04
CA ILE A 105 2.56 4.42 1.91
C ILE A 105 2.84 3.59 0.66
N ALA A 106 2.11 3.88 -0.42
CA ALA A 106 2.32 3.25 -1.72
C ALA A 106 2.24 4.28 -2.85
N TYR A 107 2.95 4.02 -3.94
CA TYR A 107 2.92 4.87 -5.14
C TYR A 107 2.69 4.04 -6.40
N GLY A 108 1.94 4.60 -7.35
CA GLY A 108 1.71 3.99 -8.66
C GLY A 108 0.36 3.28 -8.90
N PRO A 109 -0.30 2.59 -7.95
CA PRO A 109 -1.57 1.93 -8.27
C PRO A 109 -2.75 2.93 -8.33
N PRO A 110 -3.82 2.64 -9.07
CA PRO A 110 -5.01 3.50 -9.09
C PRO A 110 -5.62 3.62 -7.69
N VAL A 111 -5.77 4.85 -7.20
CA VAL A 111 -6.18 5.12 -5.81
C VAL A 111 -7.60 4.62 -5.57
N ALA A 112 -8.53 4.99 -6.44
CA ALA A 112 -9.95 4.65 -6.26
C ALA A 112 -10.19 3.13 -6.25
N ALA A 113 -9.48 2.39 -7.09
CA ALA A 113 -9.59 0.93 -7.16
C ALA A 113 -8.96 0.28 -5.92
N THR A 114 -7.77 0.73 -5.51
CA THR A 114 -7.06 0.21 -4.34
C THR A 114 -7.85 0.43 -3.06
N PHE A 115 -8.39 1.64 -2.85
CA PHE A 115 -9.17 1.95 -1.65
C PHE A 115 -10.46 1.16 -1.59
N ARG A 116 -11.11 0.90 -2.72
CA ARG A 116 -12.30 0.05 -2.76
C ARG A 116 -12.00 -1.39 -2.36
N SER A 117 -10.88 -1.97 -2.83
CA SER A 117 -10.48 -3.31 -2.41
C SER A 117 -10.12 -3.35 -0.93
N THR A 118 -9.37 -2.37 -0.41
CA THR A 118 -9.04 -2.31 1.02
C THR A 118 -10.28 -2.12 1.89
N ALA A 119 -11.24 -1.29 1.46
CA ALA A 119 -12.52 -1.11 2.14
C ALA A 119 -13.32 -2.42 2.27
N GLN A 120 -13.29 -3.27 1.24
CA GLN A 120 -13.94 -4.60 1.29
C GLN A 120 -13.29 -5.50 2.35
N VAL A 121 -11.95 -5.50 2.42
CA VAL A 121 -11.21 -6.28 3.43
C VAL A 121 -11.52 -5.75 4.84
N LEU A 122 -11.49 -4.43 5.04
CA LEU A 122 -11.80 -3.79 6.32
C LEU A 122 -13.22 -4.11 6.78
N THR A 123 -14.21 -4.02 5.88
CA THR A 123 -15.60 -4.38 6.19
C THR A 123 -15.72 -5.85 6.60
N GLY A 124 -15.00 -6.75 5.91
CA GLY A 124 -14.91 -8.16 6.29
C GLY A 124 -14.25 -8.40 7.65
N ALA A 125 -13.39 -7.47 8.10
CA ALA A 125 -12.71 -7.48 9.39
C ALA A 125 -13.46 -6.70 10.48
N ALA A 126 -14.78 -6.49 10.33
CA ALA A 126 -15.64 -5.79 11.28
C ALA A 126 -15.30 -4.30 11.50
N PHE A 127 -14.79 -3.62 10.48
CA PHE A 127 -14.71 -2.16 10.46
C PHE A 127 -15.94 -1.56 9.78
N VAL A 128 -16.39 -0.42 10.29
CA VAL A 128 -17.51 0.34 9.73
C VAL A 128 -16.99 1.61 9.07
N GLU A 129 -17.36 1.84 7.81
CA GLU A 129 -17.03 3.07 7.08
C GLU A 129 -17.81 4.26 7.64
N ASP A 130 -17.12 5.36 7.93
CA ASP A 130 -17.74 6.67 8.10
C ASP A 130 -17.96 7.30 6.72
N VAL A 131 -19.15 7.05 6.17
CA VAL A 131 -19.54 7.55 4.85
C VAL A 131 -19.58 9.08 4.80
N ALA A 132 -19.79 9.76 5.93
CA ALA A 132 -19.81 11.23 5.98
C ALA A 132 -18.40 11.83 5.82
N ALA A 133 -17.36 11.09 6.22
CA ALA A 133 -15.96 11.49 6.04
C ALA A 133 -15.42 11.23 4.62
N ARG A 134 -16.21 10.56 3.76
CA ARG A 134 -15.78 10.18 2.41
C ARG A 134 -15.57 11.40 1.52
N ARG A 135 -14.44 11.44 0.82
CA ARG A 135 -14.13 12.48 -0.18
C ARG A 135 -13.89 11.88 -1.55
N GLY A 136 -14.40 12.57 -2.58
CA GLY A 136 -14.23 12.21 -3.99
C GLY A 136 -13.06 12.94 -4.66
N PRO A 137 -12.83 12.69 -5.95
CA PRO A 137 -11.75 13.32 -6.71
C PRO A 137 -11.73 14.85 -6.57
N PRO A 138 -10.53 15.48 -6.60
CA PRO A 138 -9.23 14.87 -6.92
C PRO A 138 -8.51 14.22 -5.73
N PHE A 139 -9.06 14.34 -4.51
CA PHE A 139 -8.49 13.80 -3.27
C PHE A 139 -9.44 12.80 -2.64
N LEU A 140 -9.09 11.52 -2.74
CA LEU A 140 -9.91 10.45 -2.20
C LEU A 140 -9.59 10.28 -0.72
N ARG A 141 -10.65 10.21 0.09
CA ARG A 141 -10.56 9.89 1.51
C ARG A 141 -11.64 8.89 1.90
N TYR A 142 -11.25 7.85 2.64
CA TYR A 142 -12.13 6.88 3.27
C TYR A 142 -11.73 6.77 4.74
N GLU A 143 -12.70 6.64 5.63
CA GLU A 143 -12.46 6.52 7.06
C GLU A 143 -13.26 5.35 7.62
N PHE A 144 -12.63 4.57 8.51
CA PHE A 144 -13.21 3.39 9.11
C PHE A 144 -12.89 3.36 10.61
N SER A 145 -13.84 2.85 11.40
CA SER A 145 -13.65 2.55 12.82
C SER A 145 -13.87 1.07 13.08
N GLY A 146 -12.97 0.47 13.86
CA GLY A 146 -13.05 -0.93 14.26
C GLY A 146 -14.18 -1.17 15.27
N THR A 147 -14.71 -2.39 15.25
CA THR A 147 -15.73 -2.85 16.21
C THR A 147 -15.30 -4.17 16.86
N GLY A 148 -15.96 -4.57 17.95
CA GLY A 148 -15.61 -5.81 18.64
C GLY A 148 -14.19 -5.79 19.21
N SER A 149 -13.36 -6.77 18.86
CA SER A 149 -11.95 -6.86 19.31
C SER A 149 -11.07 -5.75 18.74
N GLU A 150 -11.48 -5.12 17.63
CA GLU A 150 -10.77 -4.01 16.98
C GLU A 150 -11.30 -2.64 17.44
N ALA A 151 -12.14 -2.62 18.49
CA ALA A 151 -12.61 -1.37 19.07
C ALA A 151 -11.42 -0.51 19.51
N GLY A 152 -11.44 0.77 19.12
CA GLY A 152 -10.33 1.70 19.33
C GLY A 152 -9.39 1.83 18.13
N VAL A 153 -9.43 0.94 17.14
CA VAL A 153 -8.65 1.11 15.91
C VAL A 153 -9.41 2.00 14.92
N LYS A 154 -8.77 3.05 14.42
CA LYS A 154 -9.25 3.90 13.34
C LYS A 154 -8.34 3.77 12.14
N VAL A 155 -8.94 3.61 10.96
CA VAL A 155 -8.22 3.54 9.67
C VAL A 155 -8.67 4.68 8.78
N VAL A 156 -7.72 5.43 8.24
CA VAL A 156 -7.97 6.51 7.27
C VAL A 156 -7.16 6.22 6.02
N LEU A 157 -7.84 6.07 4.88
CA LEU A 157 -7.19 5.94 3.57
C LEU A 157 -7.25 7.29 2.87
N GLU A 158 -6.10 7.84 2.48
CA GLU A 158 -5.99 9.09 1.74
C GLU A 158 -5.11 8.97 0.51
N GLY A 159 -5.58 9.51 -0.61
CA GLY A 159 -4.77 9.46 -1.82
C GLY A 159 -5.26 10.39 -2.90
N SER A 160 -4.46 10.48 -3.95
CA SER A 160 -4.84 11.23 -5.15
C SER A 160 -4.30 10.56 -6.39
N GLU A 161 -5.08 10.64 -7.45
CA GLU A 161 -4.65 10.23 -8.78
C GLU A 161 -3.60 11.21 -9.35
N PRO A 162 -2.82 10.79 -10.36
CA PRO A 162 -1.90 11.69 -11.08
C PRO A 162 -2.62 12.93 -11.61
N GLY A 163 -1.98 14.10 -11.48
CA GLY A 163 -2.53 15.36 -11.99
C GLY A 163 -3.51 16.08 -11.05
N ALA A 164 -3.70 15.60 -9.82
CA ALA A 164 -4.44 16.33 -8.80
C ALA A 164 -3.81 17.71 -8.51
N PRO A 165 -4.60 18.77 -8.31
CA PRO A 165 -4.10 20.13 -8.07
C PRO A 165 -3.09 20.19 -6.91
N GLY A 166 -1.99 20.93 -7.08
CA GLY A 166 -0.98 21.12 -6.03
C GLY A 166 -0.04 19.93 -5.77
N ARG A 167 -0.09 18.86 -6.59
CA ARG A 167 0.84 17.72 -6.49
C ARG A 167 1.94 17.81 -7.55
N MET A 168 3.18 17.57 -7.15
CA MET A 168 4.35 17.52 -8.06
C MET A 168 4.57 16.14 -8.68
N PHE A 169 3.98 15.08 -8.11
CA PHE A 169 4.23 13.71 -8.54
C PHE A 169 3.38 13.33 -9.76
N ARG A 170 4.01 12.64 -10.72
CA ARG A 170 3.36 12.12 -11.94
C ARG A 170 2.67 10.76 -11.73
N PHE A 171 2.74 10.24 -10.51
CA PHE A 171 2.16 8.96 -10.10
C PHE A 171 1.16 9.18 -8.96
N SER A 172 0.25 8.23 -8.79
CA SER A 172 -0.64 8.21 -7.64
C SER A 172 0.16 8.02 -6.36
N LEU A 173 -0.30 8.64 -5.28
CA LEU A 173 0.22 8.45 -3.93
C LEU A 173 -0.94 8.06 -3.02
N LEU A 174 -0.74 6.99 -2.26
CA LEU A 174 -1.71 6.41 -1.34
C LEU A 174 -1.08 6.34 0.04
N SER A 175 -1.82 6.78 1.05
CA SER A 175 -1.50 6.61 2.45
C SER A 175 -2.67 5.90 3.16
N GLY A 176 -2.34 4.94 4.02
CA GLY A 176 -3.26 4.28 4.93
C GLY A 176 -2.78 4.55 6.35
N TYR A 177 -3.47 5.41 7.07
CA TYR A 177 -3.18 5.72 8.46
C TYR A 177 -4.00 4.81 9.36
N VAL A 178 -3.32 4.08 10.23
CA VAL A 178 -3.93 3.26 11.25
C VAL A 178 -3.53 3.84 12.60
N THR A 179 -4.51 4.10 13.45
CA THR A 179 -4.29 4.70 14.76
C THR A 179 -5.12 3.96 15.80
N PHE A 180 -4.53 3.71 16.96
CA PHE A 180 -5.28 3.27 18.13
C PHE A 180 -5.70 4.51 18.92
N ALA A 181 -7.01 4.74 19.01
CA ALA A 181 -7.58 5.69 19.96
C ALA A 181 -7.33 5.12 21.36
N GLN A 182 -6.28 5.59 22.02
CA GLN A 182 -6.15 5.34 23.45
C GLN A 182 -7.38 5.91 24.14
N SER A 183 -8.04 5.13 25.00
CA SER A 183 -8.98 5.72 25.94
C SER A 183 -8.21 6.82 26.66
N SER A 184 -8.76 8.03 26.62
CA SER A 184 -8.28 9.12 27.47
C SER A 184 -8.67 8.78 28.90
N ASP A 185 -8.04 7.78 29.50
CA ASP A 185 -8.18 7.50 30.92
C ASP A 185 -7.24 8.43 31.68
N GLN A 186 -7.87 9.51 32.18
CA GLN A 186 -7.76 10.08 33.53
C GLN A 186 -6.37 10.38 34.10
#